data_AF-A0A6I3UTB9-F1
#
_entry.id   AF-A0A6I3UTB9-F1
#
_cell.length_a   1.000
_cell.length_b   1.000
_cell.length_c   1.000
_cell.angle_alpha   90.00
_cell.angle_beta   90.00
_cell.angle_gamma   90.00
#
_symmetry.space_group_name_H-M   'P 1'
#
loop_
_entity.id
_entity.type
_entity.pdbx_description
1 polymer ?
#
loop_
_entity_poly.entity_id
_entity_poly.type
_entity_poly.pdbx_seq_one_letter_code
_entity_poly.pdbx_strand_id
1 'polypeptide(L)' 'MIDIHSHIVFDVDDGPKSIEESKNLLREAYSQGVRTIVSTSHRRKGMFETPEEKIATNFLMVREMAKEVADDLIIAYG' A
#
# COMPACT_ATOMS: atom_id res chain seq x y z
N MET A 1 -13.93 7.57 -3.59
CA MET A 1 -13.97 7.04 -2.20
C MET A 1 -12.58 7.16 -1.58
N ILE A 2 -12.49 7.32 -0.26
CA ILE A 2 -11.24 7.29 0.50
C ILE A 2 -11.22 6.00 1.31
N ASP A 3 -10.22 5.16 1.09
CA ASP A 3 -9.92 3.99 1.92
C ASP A 3 -8.85 4.38 2.95
N ILE A 4 -9.19 4.25 4.24
CA ILE A 4 -8.33 4.68 5.34
C ILE A 4 -7.59 3.52 6.03
N HIS A 5 -7.84 2.28 5.61
CA HIS A 5 -7.23 1.11 6.24
C HIS A 5 -6.92 0.05 5.19
N SER A 6 -5.65 -0.03 4.81
CA SER A 6 -5.22 -0.90 3.72
C SER A 6 -3.81 -1.46 3.94
N HIS A 7 -3.62 -2.68 3.45
CA HIS A 7 -2.35 -3.39 3.43
C HIS A 7 -1.86 -3.44 1.98
N ILE A 8 -1.27 -2.35 1.50
CA ILE A 8 -0.83 -2.20 0.10
C ILE A 8 0.69 -2.24 -0.08
N VAL A 9 1.46 -2.28 1.01
CA VAL A 9 2.92 -2.31 0.95
C VAL A 9 3.38 -3.77 0.90
N PHE A 10 4.20 -4.12 -0.08
CA PHE A 10 4.67 -5.48 -0.23
C PHE A 10 5.79 -5.84 0.76
N ASP A 11 5.85 -7.11 1.13
CA ASP A 11 6.95 -7.71 1.91
C ASP A 11 7.18 -7.07 3.30
N VAL A 12 6.11 -6.57 3.93
CA VAL A 12 6.17 -5.96 5.27
C VAL A 12 5.22 -6.56 6.30
N ASP A 13 4.12 -7.17 5.88
CA ASP A 13 3.11 -7.80 6.74
C ASP A 13 2.36 -8.94 6.01
N ASP A 14 1.10 -9.18 6.37
CA ASP A 14 0.19 -10.13 5.73
C ASP A 14 -0.48 -9.60 4.46
N GLY A 15 -0.15 -8.39 4.02
CA GLY A 15 -0.47 -7.88 2.70
C GLY A 15 0.34 -8.51 1.56
N PRO A 16 0.51 -7.78 0.44
CA PRO A 16 1.20 -8.26 -0.76
C PRO A 16 2.59 -8.84 -0.48
N LYS A 17 2.96 -9.89 -1.21
CA LYS A 17 4.29 -10.51 -1.16
C LYS A 17 5.23 -9.95 -2.21
N SER A 18 4.71 -9.36 -3.29
CA SER A 18 5.50 -8.70 -4.32
C SER A 18 4.95 -7.32 -4.70
N ILE A 19 5.80 -6.56 -5.38
CA ILE A 19 5.46 -5.26 -5.93
C ILE A 19 4.33 -5.37 -6.98
N GLU A 20 4.29 -6.45 -7.76
CA GLU A 20 3.21 -6.75 -8.72
C GLU A 20 1.88 -7.03 -8.03
N GLU A 21 1.87 -7.76 -6.92
CA GLU A 21 0.67 -7.98 -6.12
C GLU A 21 0.11 -6.65 -5.58
N SER A 22 1.00 -5.75 -5.13
CA SER A 22 0.61 -4.38 -4.73
C SER A 22 -0.05 -3.64 -5.89
N LYS A 23 0.53 -3.70 -7.10
CA LYS A 23 -0.05 -3.08 -8.29
C LYS A 23 -1.45 -3.57 -8.60
N ASN A 24 -1.66 -4.88 -8.50
CA ASN A 24 -2.95 -5.50 -8.76
C ASN A 24 -3.98 -5.08 -7.72
N LEU A 25 -3.59 -4.98 -6.45
CA LEU A 25 -4.46 -4.48 -5.39
C LEU A 25 -4.87 -3.02 -5.61
N LEU A 26 -3.93 -2.16 -6.04
CA LEU A 26 -4.22 -0.77 -6.39
C LEU A 26 -5.19 -0.65 -7.58
N ARG A 27 -4.99 -1.47 -8.63
CA ARG A 27 -5.90 -1.52 -9.79
C ARG A 27 -7.31 -1.93 -9.39
N GLU A 28 -7.43 -2.93 -8.53
CA GLU A 28 -8.71 -3.41 -8.02
C GLU A 28 -9.41 -2.36 -7.16
N ALA A 29 -8.70 -1.74 -6.21
CA ALA A 29 -9.26 -0.65 -5.41
C ALA A 29 -9.75 0.52 -6.30
N TYR A 30 -8.97 0.88 -7.32
CA TYR A 30 -9.34 1.94 -8.25
C TYR A 30 -10.57 1.59 -9.09
N SER A 31 -10.70 0.33 -9.53
CA SER A 31 -11.86 -0.17 -10.29
C SER A 31 -13.16 -0.09 -9.46
N GLN A 32 -13.04 -0.22 -8.15
CA GLN A 32 -14.14 -0.07 -7.18
C GLN A 32 -14.45 1.40 -6.82
N GLY A 33 -13.77 2.38 -7.43
CA GLY A 33 -14.02 3.80 -7.21
C GLY A 33 -13.23 4.44 -6.07
N VAL A 34 -12.23 3.75 -5.52
CA VAL A 34 -11.28 4.34 -4.57
C VAL A 34 -10.35 5.31 -5.32
N ARG A 35 -10.08 6.46 -4.71
CA ARG A 35 -9.21 7.52 -5.26
C ARG A 35 -8.16 7.99 -4.27
N THR A 36 -8.31 7.66 -3.00
CA THR A 36 -7.28 7.90 -2.00
C THR A 36 -7.20 6.68 -1.11
N ILE A 37 -6.00 6.19 -0.89
CA ILE A 37 -5.70 5.04 -0.03
C ILE A 37 -4.70 5.49 1.02
N VAL A 38 -4.99 5.22 2.29
CA VAL A 38 -4.03 5.35 3.39
C VAL A 38 -3.41 3.97 3.63
N SER A 39 -2.09 3.88 3.46
CA SER A 39 -1.33 2.68 3.80
C SER A 39 -1.25 2.56 5.32
N THR A 40 -1.75 1.46 5.89
CA THR A 40 -1.76 1.22 7.34
C THR A 40 -1.22 -0.17 7.66
N SER A 41 -0.06 -0.50 7.10
CA SER A 41 0.61 -1.79 7.35
C SER A 41 0.83 -2.04 8.83
N HIS A 42 0.86 -3.31 9.22
CA HIS A 42 0.88 -3.68 10.63
C HIS A 42 2.16 -3.29 11.37
N ARG A 43 1.99 -2.70 12.55
CA ARG A 43 3.02 -2.51 13.58
C ARG A 43 2.58 -3.23 14.84
N ARG A 44 2.75 -4.54 14.87
CA ARG A 44 2.21 -5.41 15.93
C ARG A 44 3.33 -6.19 16.60
N LYS A 45 3.62 -5.83 17.85
CA LYS A 45 4.59 -6.54 18.69
C LYS A 45 4.28 -8.04 18.79
N GLY A 46 5.30 -8.87 18.60
CA GLY A 46 5.23 -10.32 18.59
C GLY A 46 4.66 -10.94 17.31
N MET A 47 4.43 -10.15 16.25
CA MET A 47 3.80 -10.65 15.01
C MET A 47 4.30 -9.93 13.75
N PHE A 48 4.21 -8.61 13.69
CA PHE A 48 4.64 -7.78 12.57
C PHE A 48 5.53 -6.64 13.08
N GLU A 49 6.83 -6.91 13.09
CA GLU A 49 7.88 -6.01 13.57
C GLU A 49 8.87 -5.65 12.45
N THR A 50 8.35 -5.53 11.23
CA THR A 50 9.14 -5.08 10.10
C THR A 50 9.71 -3.69 10.39
N PRO A 51 11.02 -3.44 10.18
CA PRO A 51 11.61 -2.13 10.47
C PRO A 51 10.91 -1.01 9.71
N GLU A 52 10.62 0.12 10.39
CA GLU A 52 9.93 1.27 9.78
C GLU A 52 10.63 1.79 8.52
N GLU A 53 11.96 1.71 8.46
CA GLU A 53 12.74 2.07 7.28
C GLU A 53 12.39 1.20 6.06
N LYS A 54 12.19 -0.12 6.26
CA LYS A 54 11.75 -1.02 5.20
C LYS A 54 10.33 -0.70 4.76
N ILE A 55 9.43 -0.41 5.71
CA ILE A 55 8.04 -0.04 5.40
C ILE A 55 8.01 1.25 4.59
N ALA A 56 8.73 2.29 5.03
CA ALA A 56 8.81 3.57 4.33
C ALA A 56 9.43 3.42 2.93
N THR A 57 10.48 2.62 2.77
CA THR A 57 11.13 2.38 1.48
C THR A 57 10.17 1.70 0.50
N ASN A 58 9.55 0.59 0.90
CA ASN A 58 8.60 -0.13 0.06
C ASN A 58 7.34 0.70 -0.22
N PHE A 59 6.88 1.49 0.74
CA PHE A 59 5.78 2.43 0.56
C PHE A 59 6.06 3.45 -0.55
N LEU A 60 7.26 4.03 -0.59
CA LEU A 60 7.62 4.98 -1.65
C LEU A 60 7.60 4.32 -3.03
N MET A 61 8.04 3.05 -3.13
CA MET A 61 7.95 2.29 -4.37
C MET A 61 6.48 2.06 -4.80
N VAL A 62 5.60 1.72 -3.86
CA VAL A 62 4.16 1.56 -4.12
C VAL A 62 3.51 2.88 -4.52
N ARG A 63 3.87 3.99 -3.87
CA ARG A 63 3.39 5.33 -4.23
C ARG A 63 3.79 5.72 -5.64
N GLU A 64 5.03 5.46 -6.05
CA GLU A 64 5.46 5.74 -7.41
C GLU A 64 4.74 4.85 -8.43
N MET A 65 4.59 3.56 -8.12
CA MET A 65 3.83 2.64 -8.95
C MET A 65 2.35 3.04 -9.11
N ALA A 66 1.74 3.67 -8.11
CA ALA A 66 0.34 4.10 -8.20
C ALA A 66 0.08 5.06 -9.37
N LYS A 67 1.10 5.83 -9.78
CA LYS A 67 1.05 6.71 -10.96
C LYS A 67 0.89 5.94 -12.26
N GLU A 68 1.31 4.68 -12.30
CA GLU A 68 1.08 3.78 -13.45
C GLU A 68 -0.33 3.17 -13.45
N VAL A 69 -1.09 3.32 -12.36
CA VAL A 69 -2.48 2.85 -12.26
C VAL A 69 -3.45 3.95 -12.68
N ALA A 70 -3.32 5.15 -12.10
CA ALA A 70 -4.10 6.33 -12.48
C ALA A 70 -3.46 7.62 -11.95
N ASP A 71 -3.61 8.71 -12.69
CA ASP A 71 -3.06 10.03 -12.32
C ASP A 71 -3.71 10.63 -11.06
N ASP A 72 -4.97 10.26 -10.78
CA ASP A 72 -5.75 10.76 -9.64
C ASP A 72 -5.81 9.77 -8.46
N LEU A 73 -5.02 8.68 -8.48
CA LEU A 73 -4.89 7.76 -7.36
C LEU A 73 -3.86 8.28 -6.35
N ILE A 74 -4.35 8.71 -5.18
CA ILE A 74 -3.52 9.29 -4.12
C ILE A 74 -3.17 8.23 -3.07
N ILE A 75 -1.88 8.08 -2.76
CA ILE A 75 -1.37 7.17 -1.72
C ILE A 75 -0.79 7.96 -0.54
N ALA A 76 -1.50 7.91 0.59
CA ALA A 76 -1.09 8.52 1.87
C ALA A 76 -0.42 7.49 2.79
N TYR A 77 0.43 7.96 3.70
CA TYR A 77 1.16 7.12 4.66
C TYR A 77 0.44 7.11 6.01
N GLY A 78 0.53 5.98 6.73
CA GLY A 78 -0.05 5.78 8.07
C GLY A 78 0.46 4.53 8.79
#